data_AF-A0A9P3MHA9-F1
#
_entry.id   AF-A0A9P3MHA9-F1
#
_cell.length_a   1.000
_cell.length_b   1.000
_cell.length_c   1.000
_cell.angle_alpha   90.00
_cell.angle_beta   90.00
_cell.angle_gamma   90.00
#
_symmetry.space_group_name_H-M   'P 1'
#
loop_
_entity.id
_entity.type
_entity.pdbx_description
1 polymer ?
#
loop_
_entity_poly.entity_id
_entity_poly.type
_entity_poly.pdbx_seq_one_letter_code
_entity_poly.pdbx_strand_id
1 'polypeptide(L)'
;MYPADAVVGNLPAPTRVKAYAMNGYSMSSVVPSSAFKVTATSVTSSVSGTIIKFTRSGKTGLSPIKYVGTNNIIWAYSFSGFSKNFGDHGPNWGSASVNLACSV
;
A
#
# COMPACT_ATOMS: atom_id res chain seq x y z
N MET A 1 -11.69 5.72 6.45
CA MET A 1 -11.49 6.59 5.29
C MET A 1 -11.59 5.68 4.07
N TYR A 2 -12.61 5.85 3.24
CA TYR A 2 -12.87 5.02 2.05
C TYR A 2 -13.56 5.88 0.98
N PRO A 3 -13.33 5.59 -0.31
CA PRO A 3 -12.52 4.50 -0.87
C PRO A 3 -11.00 4.76 -0.83
N ALA A 4 -10.17 3.71 -0.88
CA ALA A 4 -8.70 3.80 -0.95
C ALA A 4 -8.08 2.70 -1.83
N ASP A 5 -6.86 2.96 -2.32
CA ASP A 5 -6.02 2.00 -3.03
C ASP A 5 -4.82 1.62 -2.17
N ALA A 6 -4.53 0.33 -2.01
CA ALA A 6 -3.45 -0.17 -1.17
C ALA A 6 -2.44 -1.03 -1.94
N VAL A 7 -1.16 -0.85 -1.62
CA VAL A 7 -0.07 -1.70 -2.10
C VAL A 7 0.50 -2.44 -0.90
N VAL A 8 0.48 -3.77 -0.96
CA VAL A 8 0.83 -4.64 0.17
C VAL A 8 1.99 -5.52 -0.24
N GLY A 9 3.13 -5.43 0.45
CA GLY A 9 4.21 -6.39 0.33
C GLY A 9 4.04 -7.51 1.36
N ASN A 10 3.89 -8.75 0.91
CA ASN A 10 3.87 -9.91 1.81
C ASN A 10 5.24 -10.60 1.88
N LEU A 11 5.67 -10.97 3.08
CA LEU A 11 6.88 -11.75 3.38
C LEU A 11 6.46 -13.12 3.96
N PRO A 12 7.12 -14.24 3.59
CA PRO A 12 8.40 -14.33 2.91
C PRO A 12 8.26 -14.63 1.40
N ALA A 13 9.42 -14.70 0.74
CA ALA A 13 9.62 -14.91 -0.70
C ALA A 13 8.72 -15.97 -1.38
N PRO A 14 8.53 -15.88 -2.71
CA PRO A 14 9.14 -14.92 -3.64
C PRO A 14 8.16 -13.79 -3.92
N THR A 15 8.41 -12.62 -3.34
CA THR A 15 7.91 -11.29 -3.77
C THR A 15 6.45 -11.24 -4.24
N ARG A 16 5.52 -10.90 -3.35
CA ARG A 16 4.14 -10.59 -3.73
C ARG A 16 3.74 -9.22 -3.23
N VAL A 17 4.36 -8.18 -3.80
CA VAL A 17 3.73 -6.86 -3.77
C VAL A 17 2.46 -6.97 -4.60
N LYS A 18 1.31 -6.70 -3.98
CA LYS A 18 -0.01 -6.84 -4.59
C LYS A 18 -0.82 -5.57 -4.42
N ALA A 19 -1.66 -5.29 -5.41
CA ALA A 19 -2.64 -4.23 -5.38
C ALA A 19 -3.93 -4.72 -4.72
N TYR A 20 -4.49 -3.90 -3.83
CA TYR A 20 -5.77 -4.13 -3.18
C TYR A 20 -6.64 -2.89 -3.28
N ALA A 21 -7.93 -3.12 -3.45
CA ALA A 21 -8.99 -2.14 -3.29
C ALA A 21 -9.49 -2.21 -1.86
N MET A 22 -9.67 -1.04 -1.26
CA MET A 22 -10.16 -0.85 0.09
C MET A 22 -11.49 -0.11 -0.02
N ASN A 23 -12.59 -0.81 0.25
CA ASN A 23 -13.97 -0.32 0.07
C ASN A 23 -14.75 -0.12 1.39
N GLY A 24 -14.13 -0.40 2.53
CA GLY A 24 -14.77 -0.37 3.84
C GLY A 24 -13.82 -0.83 4.95
N TYR A 25 -14.22 -0.63 6.21
CA TYR A 25 -13.35 -0.84 7.39
C TYR A 25 -13.11 -2.31 7.77
N SER A 26 -13.90 -3.24 7.24
CA SER A 26 -13.77 -4.67 7.53
C SER A 26 -12.79 -5.38 6.61
N MET A 27 -12.21 -6.49 7.08
CA MET A 27 -11.30 -7.32 6.27
C MET A 27 -11.94 -7.81 4.96
N SER A 28 -13.25 -8.09 4.96
CA SER A 28 -14.00 -8.46 3.75
C SER A 28 -14.05 -7.35 2.69
N SER A 29 -13.73 -6.11 3.06
CA SER A 29 -13.68 -4.95 2.17
C SER A 29 -12.30 -4.70 1.58
N VAL A 30 -11.30 -5.52 1.92
CA VAL A 30 -9.95 -5.50 1.35
C VAL A 30 -9.84 -6.62 0.32
N VAL A 31 -9.93 -6.28 -0.96
CA VAL A 31 -9.99 -7.26 -2.04
C VAL A 31 -8.86 -7.03 -3.05
N PRO A 32 -8.27 -8.08 -3.65
CA PRO A 32 -7.30 -7.90 -4.72
C PRO A 32 -7.86 -7.01 -5.83
N SER A 33 -7.05 -6.09 -6.34
CA SER A 33 -7.46 -5.14 -7.36
C SER A 33 -6.58 -5.23 -8.60
N SER A 34 -7.22 -5.22 -9.77
CA SER A 34 -6.58 -4.99 -11.07
C SER A 34 -6.81 -3.57 -11.59
N ALA A 35 -7.54 -2.73 -10.83
CA ALA A 35 -7.93 -1.38 -11.26
C ALA A 35 -6.73 -0.42 -11.36
N PHE A 36 -5.63 -0.71 -10.67
CA PHE A 36 -4.36 -0.02 -10.87
C PHE A 36 -3.22 -1.04 -10.93
N LYS A 37 -2.33 -0.84 -11.90
CA LYS A 37 -1.17 -1.72 -12.08
C LYS A 37 -0.09 -1.34 -11.07
N VAL A 38 0.43 -2.34 -10.37
CA VAL A 38 1.66 -2.22 -9.57
C VAL A 38 2.77 -2.98 -10.29
N THR A 39 3.89 -2.31 -10.55
CA THR A 39 5.06 -2.84 -11.28
C THR A 39 6.36 -2.52 -10.55
N ALA A 40 7.50 -2.96 -11.12
CA ALA A 40 8.84 -2.72 -10.57
C ALA A 40 8.95 -3.07 -9.07
N THR A 41 8.35 -4.20 -8.69
CA THR A 41 8.17 -4.58 -7.30
C THR A 41 9.42 -5.28 -6.77
N SER A 42 10.08 -4.69 -5.78
CA SER A 42 11.15 -5.36 -5.04
C SER A 42 10.92 -5.24 -3.53
N VAL A 43 11.33 -6.27 -2.80
CA VAL A 43 11.38 -6.25 -1.34
C VAL A 43 12.79 -6.65 -0.95
N THR A 44 13.48 -5.75 -0.26
CA THR A 44 14.85 -5.97 0.22
C THR A 44 14.85 -5.81 1.72
N SER A 45 15.16 -6.88 2.45
CA SER A 45 15.28 -6.87 3.90
C SER A 45 16.75 -6.88 4.30
N SER A 46 17.11 -6.02 5.24
CA SER A 46 18.41 -5.94 5.90
C SER A 46 18.21 -5.90 7.42
N VAL A 47 19.31 -5.92 8.17
CA VAL A 47 19.28 -5.69 9.62
C VAL A 47 18.72 -4.31 10.02
N SER A 48 18.75 -3.35 9.10
CA SER A 48 18.26 -1.99 9.31
C SER A 48 16.79 -1.78 8.92
N GLY A 49 16.14 -2.77 8.32
CA GLY A 49 14.72 -2.72 7.98
C GLY A 49 14.37 -3.43 6.68
N THR A 50 13.11 -3.29 6.26
CA THR A 50 12.63 -3.80 4.99
C THR A 50 12.23 -2.65 4.09
N ILE A 51 12.81 -2.61 2.89
CA ILE A 51 12.49 -1.65 1.84
C ILE A 51 11.59 -2.33 0.82
N ILE A 52 10.41 -1.77 0.60
CA ILE A 52 9.50 -2.17 -0.48
C ILE A 52 9.56 -1.08 -1.55
N LYS A 53 9.99 -1.43 -2.77
CA LYS A 53 9.94 -0.55 -3.94
C LYS A 53 8.85 -1.04 -4.87
N PHE A 54 8.08 -0.10 -5.41
CA PHE A 54 7.04 -0.38 -6.39
C PHE A 54 6.73 0.89 -7.19
N THR A 55 6.17 0.69 -8.38
CA THR A 55 5.58 1.73 -9.21
C THR A 55 4.09 1.47 -9.31
N ARG A 56 3.26 2.51 -9.17
CA ARG A 56 1.83 2.44 -9.48
C ARG A 56 1.42 3.50 -10.48
N SER A 57 0.42 3.20 -11.30
CA SER A 57 -0.28 4.23 -12.07
C SER A 57 -1.02 5.17 -11.12
N GLY A 58 -0.85 6.49 -11.31
CA GLY A 58 -1.56 7.51 -10.55
C GLY A 58 -2.95 7.86 -11.12
N LYS A 59 -3.24 7.50 -12.38
CA LYS A 59 -4.51 7.87 -13.05
C LYS A 59 -5.64 6.89 -12.83
N THR A 60 -5.35 5.72 -12.26
CA THR A 60 -6.26 4.57 -12.19
C THR A 60 -6.35 4.06 -10.76
N GLY A 61 -7.42 3.32 -10.45
CA GLY A 61 -7.72 2.84 -9.11
C GLY A 61 -8.97 3.51 -8.54
N LEU A 62 -9.35 3.14 -7.31
CA LEU A 62 -10.49 3.72 -6.62
C LEU A 62 -10.18 5.13 -6.09
N SER A 63 -8.90 5.42 -5.87
CA SER A 63 -8.42 6.71 -5.41
C SER A 63 -7.25 7.16 -6.27
N PRO A 64 -7.50 7.77 -7.44
CA PRO A 64 -6.47 8.35 -8.29
C PRO A 64 -5.57 9.32 -7.52
N ILE A 65 -4.27 9.26 -7.80
CA ILE A 65 -3.27 10.16 -7.24
C ILE A 65 -3.41 11.54 -7.89
N LYS A 66 -3.51 12.56 -7.05
CA LYS A 66 -3.50 13.95 -7.51
C LYS A 66 -2.06 14.36 -7.79
N TYR A 67 -1.73 14.62 -9.06
CA TYR A 67 -0.41 15.15 -9.45
C TYR A 67 -0.21 16.61 -9.01
N VAL A 68 -1.29 17.30 -8.68
CA VAL A 68 -1.28 18.65 -8.11
C VAL A 68 -2.15 18.66 -6.86
N GLY A 69 -1.63 19.22 -5.77
CA GLY A 69 -2.32 19.31 -4.49
C GLY A 69 -2.02 18.15 -3.54
N THR A 70 -2.72 18.13 -2.41
CA THR A 70 -2.44 17.21 -1.31
C THR A 70 -3.03 15.82 -1.56
N ASN A 71 -2.18 14.80 -1.44
CA ASN A 71 -2.55 13.40 -1.30
C ASN A 71 -2.39 12.97 0.16
N ASN A 72 -3.21 12.04 0.62
CA ASN A 72 -3.03 11.41 1.93
C ASN A 72 -2.43 10.02 1.73
N ILE A 73 -1.23 9.80 2.26
CA ILE A 73 -0.59 8.49 2.31
C ILE A 73 -0.87 7.90 3.68
N ILE A 74 -1.31 6.65 3.71
CA ILE A 74 -1.56 5.88 4.93
C ILE A 74 -0.66 4.66 4.87
N TRP A 75 -0.09 4.27 6.00
CA TRP A 75 0.73 3.07 6.12
C TRP A 75 0.33 2.28 7.37
N ALA A 76 0.54 0.97 7.30
CA ALA A 76 0.36 0.06 8.40
C ALA A 76 1.32 -1.12 8.26
N TYR A 77 1.75 -1.70 9.39
CA TYR A 77 2.63 -2.85 9.44
C TYR A 77 2.19 -3.81 10.55
N SER A 78 2.26 -5.13 10.31
CA SER A 78 2.03 -6.13 11.35
C SER A 78 3.18 -7.12 11.36
N PHE A 79 3.61 -7.49 12.57
CA PHE A 79 4.66 -8.50 12.80
C PHE A 79 4.07 -9.90 13.08
N SER A 80 2.74 -10.04 13.16
CA SER A 80 2.13 -11.32 13.50
C SER A 80 2.42 -12.38 12.43
N GLY A 81 3.02 -13.49 12.87
CA GLY A 81 3.68 -14.48 12.01
C GLY A 81 2.80 -14.98 10.88
N PHE A 82 3.28 -14.80 9.65
CA PHE A 82 3.04 -15.60 8.45
C PHE A 82 1.60 -16.09 8.16
N SER A 83 0.57 -15.43 8.66
CA SER A 83 -0.79 -15.79 8.28
C SER A 83 -1.05 -15.26 6.86
N LYS A 84 -1.67 -16.08 6.00
CA LYS A 84 -2.03 -15.72 4.62
C LYS A 84 -3.08 -14.59 4.54
N ASN A 85 -3.56 -14.11 5.69
CA ASN A 85 -4.63 -13.13 5.85
C ASN A 85 -4.08 -11.82 6.43
N PHE A 86 -4.72 -10.70 6.09
CA PHE A 86 -4.44 -9.43 6.74
C PHE A 86 -4.68 -9.57 8.24
N GLY A 87 -3.66 -9.29 9.05
CA GLY A 87 -3.79 -9.24 10.50
C GLY A 87 -4.05 -7.82 10.98
N ASP A 88 -4.41 -7.68 12.25
CA ASP A 88 -4.36 -6.38 12.92
C ASP A 88 -2.91 -5.85 12.94
N HIS A 89 -2.73 -4.58 12.62
CA HIS A 89 -1.45 -3.88 12.70
C HIS A 89 -1.19 -3.31 14.10
N GLY A 90 -2.17 -3.36 15.00
CA GLY A 90 -2.09 -2.79 16.34
C GLY A 90 -1.73 -1.29 16.25
N PRO A 91 -0.77 -0.80 17.04
CA PRO A 91 -0.37 0.61 17.00
C PRO A 91 0.53 0.99 15.81
N ASN A 92 0.93 0.03 14.95
CA ASN A 92 1.90 0.27 13.89
C ASN A 92 1.21 0.77 12.61
N TRP A 93 0.68 1.98 12.68
CA TRP A 93 0.06 2.65 11.54
C TRP A 93 0.26 4.14 11.64
N GLY A 94 0.04 4.83 10.52
CA GLY A 94 0.10 6.27 10.47
C GLY A 94 -0.34 6.83 9.14
N SER A 95 -0.38 8.15 9.06
CA SER A 95 -0.72 8.86 7.83
C SER A 95 0.08 10.14 7.69
N ALA A 96 0.32 10.55 6.45
CA ALA A 96 0.95 11.81 6.12
C ALA A 96 0.29 12.45 4.90
N SER A 97 0.16 13.77 4.93
CA SER A 97 -0.19 14.57 3.77
C SER A 97 1.04 14.81 2.90
N VAL A 98 0.97 14.49 1.62
CA VAL A 98 2.08 14.65 0.66
C VAL A 98 1.59 15.40 -0.57
N ASN A 99 2.27 16.49 -0.92
CA ASN A 99 2.13 17.10 -2.22
C ASN A 99 3.15 16.46 -3.17
N LEU A 100 2.65 15.85 -4.25
CA LEU A 100 3.47 15.15 -5.24
C LEU A 100 3.82 16.04 -6.44
N ALA A 101 3.37 17.29 -6.46
CA ALA A 101 3.88 18.27 -7.40
C ALA A 101 5.34 18.56 -7.04
N CYS A 102 6.25 18.26 -7.95
CA CYS A 102 7.58 18.86 -7.88
C CYS A 102 7.41 20.36 -8.12
N SER A 103 8.00 21.20 -7.28
CA SER A 103 8.31 22.57 -7.68
C SER A 103 9.14 22.47 -8.96
N VAL A 104 8.56 22.90 -10.08
CA VAL A 104 9.31 23.14 -11.32
C VAL A 104 10.14 24.40 -11.15
#